data_AF-A0A0X8X0H8-F1
#
_entry.id   AF-A0A0X8X0H8-F1
#
_cell.length_a   1.000
_cell.length_b   1.000
_cell.length_c   1.000
_cell.angle_alpha   90.00
_cell.angle_beta   90.00
_cell.angle_gamma   90.00
#
_symmetry.space_group_name_H-M   'P 1'
#
loop_
_entity.id
_entity.type
_entity.pdbx_description
1 polymer ?
#
loop_
_entity_poly.entity_id
_entity_poly.type
_entity_poly.pdbx_seq_one_letter_code
_entity_poly.pdbx_strand_id
1 'polypeptide(L)'
;MRSLLSNLNARLIVINLVAFWLFFYAFQTLAFLHDYNFLYLQSERMARLNLPARRASDMNFIKQAGNFGLVAAYVISWFVAYKKDWHWLNGVISFIITFTLCFFGWFGWSFLHGIFQVPEKLFAPNSIWGYLISGLIMIGLGLLVLLSKRVISFIEKPKLKEDARGKKKPKRTR
;
A
#
# COMPACT_ATOMS: atom_id res chain seq x y z
N MET A 1 15.39 2.94 -29.50
CA MET A 1 14.67 2.80 -28.22
C MET A 1 13.26 2.27 -28.48
N ARG A 2 13.08 0.95 -28.61
CA ARG A 2 11.72 0.36 -28.56
C ARG A 2 11.28 0.39 -27.10
N SER A 3 10.68 1.54 -26.79
CA SER A 3 9.76 1.88 -25.70
C SER A 3 9.96 1.14 -24.37
N LEU A 4 10.66 1.78 -23.41
CA LEU A 4 10.58 1.42 -21.98
C LEU A 4 9.11 1.33 -21.49
N LEU A 5 8.19 2.02 -22.18
CA LEU A 5 6.77 2.03 -21.90
C LEU A 5 6.01 0.81 -22.47
N SER A 6 6.56 0.06 -23.44
CA SER A 6 5.85 -1.08 -24.05
C SER A 6 5.73 -2.29 -23.14
N ASN A 7 6.52 -2.34 -22.06
CA ASN A 7 6.51 -3.42 -21.08
C ASN A 7 5.72 -3.06 -19.81
N LEU A 8 5.01 -1.92 -19.81
CA LEU A 8 4.16 -1.53 -18.70
C LEU A 8 2.89 -2.39 -18.67
N ASN A 9 2.54 -2.83 -17.46
CA ASN A 9 1.35 -3.60 -17.21
C ASN A 9 0.46 -2.84 -16.22
N ALA A 10 -0.62 -2.24 -16.74
CA ALA A 10 -1.55 -1.46 -15.93
C ALA A 10 -2.12 -2.25 -14.75
N ARG A 11 -2.33 -3.58 -14.90
CA ARG A 11 -2.82 -4.42 -13.79
C ARG A 11 -1.80 -4.51 -12.67
N LEU A 12 -0.52 -4.71 -13.02
CA LEU A 12 0.56 -4.75 -12.06
C LEU A 12 0.73 -3.40 -11.35
N ILE A 13 0.61 -2.29 -12.09
CA ILE A 13 0.64 -0.94 -11.52
C ILE A 13 -0.48 -0.77 -10.50
N VAL A 14 -1.73 -1.12 -10.84
CA VAL A 14 -2.88 -1.01 -9.93
C VAL A 14 -2.72 -1.89 -8.69
N ILE A 15 -2.22 -3.12 -8.85
CA ILE A 15 -2.01 -4.05 -7.73
C ILE A 15 -0.93 -3.52 -6.78
N ASN A 16 0.17 -3.01 -7.32
CA ASN A 16 1.21 -2.35 -6.53
C ASN A 16 0.68 -1.08 -5.85
N LEU A 17 -0.16 -0.28 -6.52
CA LEU A 17 -0.78 0.91 -5.91
C LEU A 17 -1.59 0.53 -4.66
N VAL A 18 -2.46 -0.48 -4.77
CA VAL A 18 -3.29 -0.95 -3.65
C VAL A 18 -2.41 -1.49 -2.51
N ALA A 19 -1.39 -2.28 -2.83
CA ALA A 19 -0.48 -2.81 -1.82
C ALA A 19 0.30 -1.70 -1.10
N PHE A 20 0.85 -0.74 -1.85
CA PHE A 20 1.63 0.37 -1.28
C PHE A 20 0.76 1.26 -0.40
N TRP A 21 -0.48 1.48 -0.82
CA TRP A 21 -1.47 2.21 -0.04
C TRP A 21 -1.78 1.51 1.29
N LEU A 22 -2.01 0.19 1.28
CA LEU A 22 -2.25 -0.60 2.49
C LEU A 22 -1.05 -0.56 3.44
N PHE A 23 0.17 -0.73 2.94
CA PHE A 23 1.38 -0.69 3.75
C PHE A 23 1.65 0.70 4.35
N PHE A 24 1.44 1.76 3.57
CA PHE A 24 1.56 3.13 4.05
C PHE A 24 0.66 3.35 5.27
N TYR A 25 -0.62 3.03 5.14
CA TYR A 25 -1.58 3.20 6.22
C TYR A 25 -1.40 2.23 7.38
N ALA A 26 -0.93 1.01 7.12
CA ALA A 26 -0.59 0.06 8.17
C ALA A 26 0.49 0.61 9.10
N PHE A 27 1.57 1.16 8.53
CA PHE A 27 2.66 1.69 9.34
C PHE A 27 2.26 2.99 10.04
N GLN A 28 1.43 3.84 9.43
CA GLN A 28 0.84 4.97 10.16
C GLN A 28 0.01 4.50 11.36
N THR A 29 -0.84 3.49 11.14
CA THR A 29 -1.69 2.90 12.18
C THR A 29 -0.86 2.34 13.33
N LEU A 30 0.22 1.61 13.01
CA LEU A 30 1.14 1.07 14.02
C LEU A 30 1.97 2.17 14.71
N ALA A 31 2.29 3.27 14.02
CA ALA A 31 3.04 4.37 14.63
C ALA A 31 2.27 5.08 15.74
N PHE A 32 0.93 5.02 15.73
CA PHE A 32 0.14 5.49 16.86
C PHE A 32 0.40 4.72 18.16
N LEU A 33 0.95 3.49 18.09
CA LEU A 33 1.37 2.72 19.27
C LEU A 33 2.65 3.28 19.91
N HIS A 34 3.45 4.07 19.20
CA HIS A 34 4.72 4.61 19.70
C HIS A 34 4.53 5.59 20.87
N ASP A 35 3.50 6.44 20.80
CA ASP A 35 3.08 7.30 21.92
C ASP A 35 1.59 7.04 22.21
N TYR A 36 1.30 5.89 22.82
CA TYR A 36 -0.07 5.52 23.19
C TYR A 36 -0.67 6.49 24.23
N ASN A 37 0.16 7.12 25.07
CA ASN A 37 -0.30 8.14 26.01
C ASN A 37 -0.85 9.37 25.28
N PHE A 38 -0.32 9.72 24.10
CA PHE A 38 -0.86 10.76 23.22
C PHE A 38 -2.25 10.40 22.65
N LEU A 39 -2.49 9.14 22.26
CA LEU A 39 -3.82 8.67 21.82
C LEU A 39 -4.87 8.74 22.93
N TYR A 40 -4.49 8.34 24.14
CA TYR A 40 -5.38 8.38 25.31
C TYR A 40 -5.77 9.83 25.64
N LEU A 41 -4.79 10.75 25.62
CA LEU A 41 -5.01 12.19 25.83
C LEU A 41 -5.79 12.87 24.70
N GLN A 42 -5.81 12.30 23.49
CA GLN A 42 -6.60 12.81 22.37
C GLN A 42 -8.04 12.31 22.38
N SER A 43 -8.30 11.13 22.95
CA SER A 43 -9.63 10.51 23.04
C SER A 43 -10.41 10.90 24.30
N GLU A 44 -9.74 11.08 25.43
CA GLU A 44 -10.33 11.74 26.59
C GLU A 44 -10.33 13.26 26.35
N ARG A 45 -11.51 13.89 26.40
CA ARG A 45 -11.76 15.34 26.27
C ARG A 45 -11.07 16.22 27.33
N MET A 46 -9.99 15.77 27.96
CA MET A 46 -9.21 16.55 28.91
C MET A 46 -8.12 17.34 28.17
N ALA A 47 -8.52 18.54 27.77
CA ALA A 47 -7.79 19.76 28.06
C ALA A 47 -6.27 19.83 27.73
N ARG A 48 -5.98 20.60 26.68
CA ARG A 48 -5.24 21.87 26.86
C ARG A 48 -3.88 21.83 27.58
N LEU A 49 -3.05 20.81 27.38
CA LEU A 49 -1.61 21.04 27.47
C LEU A 49 -1.13 21.52 26.10
N ASN A 50 -1.09 22.85 25.97
CA ASN A 50 -0.62 23.67 24.86
C ASN A 50 0.79 23.31 24.39
N LEU A 51 0.96 22.16 23.72
CA LEU A 51 2.22 21.81 23.07
C LEU A 51 1.97 21.54 21.58
N PRO A 52 1.63 22.59 20.79
CA PRO A 52 1.48 22.46 19.35
C PRO A 52 2.74 21.86 18.70
N ALA A 53 3.92 22.12 19.28
CA ALA A 53 5.18 21.52 18.86
C ALA A 53 5.21 19.98 19.03
N ARG A 54 4.72 19.46 20.17
CA ARG A 54 4.67 18.01 20.42
C ARG A 54 3.69 17.32 19.48
N ARG A 55 2.47 17.86 19.34
CA ARG A 55 1.48 17.36 18.37
C ARG A 55 2.02 17.37 16.94
N ALA A 56 2.70 18.44 16.53
CA ALA A 56 3.29 18.53 15.19
C ALA A 56 4.41 17.49 15.00
N SER A 57 5.24 17.27 16.01
CA SER A 57 6.29 16.24 16.02
C SER A 57 5.70 14.84 15.89
N ASP A 58 4.69 14.51 16.69
CA ASP A 58 4.05 13.18 16.69
C ASP A 58 3.34 12.91 15.36
N MET A 59 2.65 13.92 14.81
CA MET A 59 2.05 13.81 13.47
C MET A 59 3.11 13.66 12.38
N ASN A 60 4.27 14.31 12.51
CA ASN A 60 5.37 14.14 11.57
C ASN A 60 5.96 12.73 11.67
N PHE A 61 6.11 12.19 12.88
CA PHE A 61 6.55 10.82 13.11
C PHE A 61 5.61 9.80 12.47
N ILE A 62 4.29 9.96 12.67
CA ILE A 62 3.29 9.09 12.04
C ILE A 62 3.36 9.19 10.51
N LYS A 63 3.46 10.39 9.95
CA LYS A 63 3.64 10.58 8.50
C LYS A 63 4.89 9.87 7.98
N GLN A 64 6.01 9.98 8.68
CA GLN A 64 7.26 9.32 8.32
C GLN A 64 7.15 7.79 8.42
N ALA A 65 6.45 7.26 9.42
CA ALA A 65 6.17 5.83 9.51
C ALA A 65 5.43 5.31 8.26
N GLY A 66 4.46 6.07 7.75
CA GLY A 66 3.81 5.75 6.49
C GLY A 66 4.79 5.63 5.32
N ASN A 67 5.77 6.53 5.22
CA ASN A 67 6.82 6.46 4.21
C ASN A 67 7.69 5.20 4.36
N PHE A 68 8.01 4.79 5.60
CA PHE A 68 8.70 3.51 5.83
C PHE A 68 7.88 2.32 5.36
N GLY A 69 6.56 2.32 5.58
CA GLY A 69 5.65 1.29 5.07
C GLY A 69 5.68 1.22 3.54
N LEU A 70 5.65 2.38 2.87
CA LEU A 70 5.69 2.49 1.41
C LEU A 70 7.03 1.97 0.83
N VAL A 71 8.17 2.27 1.49
CA VAL A 71 9.48 1.71 1.13
C VAL A 71 9.50 0.19 1.32
N ALA A 72 8.98 -0.32 2.44
CA ALA A 72 8.91 -1.76 2.69
C ALA A 72 8.08 -2.48 1.61
N ALA A 73 6.93 -1.92 1.24
CA ALA A 73 6.08 -2.46 0.19
C ALA A 73 6.77 -2.46 -1.18
N TYR A 74 7.53 -1.40 -1.49
CA TYR A 74 8.31 -1.32 -2.72
C TYR A 74 9.41 -2.39 -2.78
N VAL A 75 10.15 -2.60 -1.70
CA VAL A 75 11.17 -3.66 -1.64
C VAL A 75 10.56 -5.04 -1.88
N ILE A 76 9.41 -5.33 -1.26
CA ILE A 76 8.67 -6.58 -1.46
C ILE A 76 8.21 -6.71 -2.92
N SER A 77 7.59 -5.66 -3.47
CA SER A 77 7.12 -5.64 -4.87
C SER A 77 8.27 -5.83 -5.85
N TRP A 78 9.42 -5.21 -5.61
CA TRP A 78 10.63 -5.36 -6.43
C TRP A 78 11.13 -6.81 -6.41
N PHE A 79 11.19 -7.44 -5.23
CA PHE A 79 11.60 -8.83 -5.10
C PHE A 79 10.64 -9.79 -5.83
N VAL A 80 9.33 -9.54 -5.75
CA VAL A 80 8.31 -10.30 -6.48
C VAL A 80 8.47 -10.11 -7.99
N ALA A 81 8.66 -8.87 -8.44
CA ALA A 81 8.84 -8.55 -9.86
C ALA A 81 10.09 -9.22 -10.42
N TYR A 82 11.20 -9.21 -9.68
CA TYR A 82 12.42 -9.92 -10.03
C TYR A 82 12.19 -11.43 -10.15
N LYS A 83 11.51 -12.06 -9.18
CA LYS A 83 11.18 -13.50 -9.22
C LYS A 83 10.22 -13.90 -10.36
N LYS A 84 9.48 -12.96 -10.93
CA LYS A 84 8.42 -13.21 -11.92
C LYS A 84 8.75 -12.66 -13.31
N ASP A 85 9.98 -12.17 -13.52
CA ASP A 85 10.40 -11.50 -14.75
C ASP A 85 9.41 -10.38 -15.18
N TRP A 86 8.85 -9.68 -14.20
CA TRP A 86 8.00 -8.52 -14.44
C TRP A 86 8.87 -7.26 -14.53
N HIS A 87 8.44 -6.32 -15.36
CA HIS A 87 9.18 -5.08 -15.54
C HIS A 87 9.14 -4.24 -14.26
N TRP A 88 10.32 -4.04 -13.64
CA TRP A 88 10.48 -3.33 -12.36
C TRP A 88 9.91 -1.90 -12.38
N LEU A 89 9.92 -1.25 -13.54
CA LEU A 89 9.38 0.11 -13.71
C LEU A 89 7.89 0.22 -13.29
N ASN A 90 7.11 -0.86 -13.37
CA ASN A 90 5.74 -0.87 -12.87
C ASN A 90 5.69 -0.58 -11.37
N GLY A 91 6.62 -1.14 -10.58
CA GLY A 91 6.74 -0.87 -9.15
C GLY A 91 7.15 0.58 -8.88
N VAL A 92 8.10 1.12 -9.65
CA VAL A 92 8.55 2.52 -9.51
C VAL A 92 7.43 3.51 -9.81
N ILE A 93 6.68 3.29 -10.89
CA ILE A 93 5.55 4.16 -11.25
C ILE A 93 4.51 4.13 -10.14
N SER A 94 4.13 2.95 -9.64
CA SER A 94 3.21 2.84 -8.51
C SER A 94 3.74 3.54 -7.26
N PHE A 95 5.04 3.45 -6.99
CA PHE A 95 5.66 4.10 -5.84
C PHE A 95 5.54 5.61 -5.93
N ILE A 96 5.91 6.20 -7.07
CA ILE A 96 5.83 7.65 -7.30
C ILE A 96 4.39 8.13 -7.20
N ILE A 97 3.45 7.43 -7.83
CA ILE A 97 2.03 7.78 -7.78
C ILE A 97 1.52 7.72 -6.35
N THR A 98 1.71 6.60 -5.63
CA THR A 98 1.21 6.46 -4.25
C THR A 98 1.87 7.49 -3.33
N PHE A 99 3.19 7.69 -3.42
CA PHE A 99 3.90 8.69 -2.64
C PHE A 99 3.32 10.09 -2.84
N THR A 100 3.12 10.49 -4.10
CA THR A 100 2.56 11.80 -4.46
C THR A 100 1.14 11.97 -3.91
N LEU A 101 0.28 10.97 -4.10
CA LEU A 101 -1.10 11.02 -3.65
C LEU A 101 -1.23 11.01 -2.11
N CYS A 102 -0.37 10.27 -1.42
CA CYS A 102 -0.29 10.28 0.05
C CYS A 102 0.28 11.61 0.57
N PHE A 103 1.28 12.19 -0.12
CA PHE A 103 1.89 13.46 0.26
C PHE A 103 0.91 14.63 0.18
N PHE A 104 0.12 14.71 -0.90
CA PHE A 104 -0.92 15.72 -1.06
C PHE A 104 -2.22 15.42 -0.28
N GLY A 105 -2.29 14.29 0.43
CA GLY A 105 -3.47 13.88 1.19
C GLY A 105 -4.69 13.53 0.33
N TRP A 106 -4.51 13.28 -0.97
CA TRP A 106 -5.60 12.94 -1.89
C TRP A 106 -6.06 11.50 -1.74
N PHE A 107 -5.17 10.59 -1.32
CA PHE A 107 -5.57 9.24 -0.92
C PHE A 107 -6.22 9.31 0.46
N GLY A 108 -7.51 9.64 0.50
CA GLY A 108 -8.23 9.93 1.73
C GLY A 108 -8.20 8.79 2.75
N TRP A 109 -7.62 9.06 3.92
CA TRP A 109 -7.83 8.27 5.14
C TRP A 109 -9.33 8.05 5.41
N SER A 110 -10.19 8.98 5.02
CA SER A 110 -11.65 8.91 5.15
C SER A 110 -12.28 7.64 4.59
N PHE A 111 -11.75 7.07 3.50
CA PHE A 111 -12.28 5.82 2.92
C PHE A 111 -11.85 4.58 3.73
N LEU A 112 -10.59 4.53 4.16
CA LEU A 112 -10.07 3.44 5.00
C LEU A 112 -10.61 3.49 6.42
N HIS A 113 -10.82 4.68 6.96
CA HIS A 113 -11.30 4.92 8.32
C HIS A 113 -12.64 4.22 8.56
N GLY A 114 -13.57 4.23 7.58
CA GLY A 114 -14.84 3.52 7.73
C GLY A 114 -14.71 2.01 7.87
N ILE A 115 -13.74 1.39 7.19
CA ILE A 115 -13.57 -0.08 7.11
C ILE A 115 -12.61 -0.58 8.21
N PHE A 116 -11.52 0.13 8.45
CA PHE A 116 -10.45 -0.26 9.38
C PHE A 116 -10.65 0.26 10.81
N GLN A 117 -11.68 1.06 11.07
CA GLN A 117 -12.17 1.28 12.44
C GLN A 117 -13.09 0.16 12.93
N VAL A 118 -13.54 -0.76 12.08
CA VAL A 118 -14.40 -1.87 12.53
C VAL A 118 -13.70 -2.73 13.58
N PRO A 119 -12.43 -3.14 13.42
CA PRO A 119 -11.68 -3.82 14.49
C PRO A 119 -11.54 -2.94 15.74
N GLU A 120 -11.26 -1.65 15.57
CA GLU A 120 -11.11 -0.70 16.67
C GLU A 120 -12.40 -0.57 17.50
N LYS A 121 -13.57 -0.60 16.86
CA LYS A 121 -14.87 -0.57 17.54
C LYS A 121 -15.20 -1.88 18.28
N LEU A 122 -14.69 -3.02 17.79
CA LEU A 122 -14.92 -4.33 18.40
C LEU A 122 -14.03 -4.59 19.63
N PHE A 123 -12.82 -4.05 19.67
CA PHE A 123 -11.84 -4.24 20.76
C PHE A 123 -11.76 -3.08 21.75
N ALA A 124 -12.79 -2.23 21.79
CA ALA A 124 -12.90 -0.93 22.47
C ALA A 124 -12.17 0.22 21.74
N PRO A 125 -12.84 1.39 21.57
CA PRO A 125 -12.30 2.53 20.85
C PRO A 125 -10.99 3.02 21.49
N ASN A 126 -9.99 3.31 20.66
CA ASN A 126 -8.65 3.73 21.07
C ASN A 126 -7.83 2.72 21.90
N SER A 127 -8.13 1.42 21.80
CA SER A 127 -7.32 0.37 22.45
C SER A 127 -6.00 0.10 21.69
N ILE A 128 -4.91 -0.14 22.42
CA ILE A 128 -3.62 -0.65 21.89
C ILE A 128 -3.87 -1.80 20.91
N TRP A 129 -4.73 -2.74 21.32
CA TRP A 129 -5.07 -3.92 20.54
C TRP A 129 -5.79 -3.59 19.25
N GLY A 130 -6.63 -2.55 19.23
CA GLY A 130 -7.31 -2.09 18.03
C GLY A 130 -6.33 -1.61 16.96
N TYR A 131 -5.40 -0.72 17.31
CA TYR A 131 -4.37 -0.22 16.39
C TYR A 131 -3.41 -1.33 15.92
N LEU A 132 -3.00 -2.21 16.83
CA LEU A 132 -2.12 -3.34 16.50
C LEU A 132 -2.78 -4.30 15.50
N ILE A 133 -4.02 -4.73 15.79
CA ILE A 133 -4.76 -5.65 14.94
C ILE A 133 -5.05 -5.01 13.58
N SER A 134 -5.52 -3.76 13.54
CA SER A 134 -5.79 -3.06 12.28
C SER A 134 -4.54 -2.92 11.42
N GLY A 135 -3.40 -2.52 12.00
CA GLY A 135 -2.12 -2.43 11.28
C GLY A 135 -1.67 -3.78 10.71
N LEU A 136 -1.76 -4.85 11.52
CA LEU A 136 -1.40 -6.20 11.08
C LEU A 136 -2.34 -6.73 9.98
N ILE A 137 -3.64 -6.47 10.06
CA ILE A 137 -4.60 -6.84 9.01
C ILE A 137 -4.25 -6.12 7.71
N MET A 138 -3.92 -4.82 7.75
CA MET A 138 -3.53 -4.07 6.56
C MET A 138 -2.25 -4.61 5.91
N ILE A 139 -1.23 -4.95 6.72
CA ILE A 139 0.00 -5.61 6.22
C ILE A 139 -0.35 -6.95 5.58
N GLY A 140 -1.15 -7.77 6.27
CA GLY A 140 -1.57 -9.08 5.78
C GLY A 140 -2.31 -8.98 4.45
N LEU A 141 -3.22 -8.02 4.31
CA LEU A 141 -3.93 -7.75 3.05
C LEU A 141 -2.98 -7.25 1.96
N GLY A 142 -2.06 -6.35 2.27
CA GLY A 142 -1.06 -5.86 1.32
C GLY A 142 -0.17 -6.99 0.79
N LEU A 143 0.30 -7.88 1.68
CA LEU A 143 1.07 -9.07 1.31
C LEU A 143 0.23 -10.03 0.47
N LEU A 144 -1.03 -10.26 0.82
CA LEU A 144 -1.94 -11.12 0.08
C LEU A 144 -2.14 -10.59 -1.34
N VAL A 145 -2.29 -9.28 -1.50
CA VAL A 145 -2.39 -8.63 -2.81
C VAL A 145 -1.12 -8.85 -3.65
N LEU A 146 0.08 -8.73 -3.07
CA LEU A 146 1.34 -8.91 -3.80
C LEU A 146 1.68 -10.38 -4.11
N LEU A 147 1.31 -11.31 -3.23
CA LEU A 147 1.80 -12.70 -3.27
C LEU A 147 0.74 -13.73 -3.70
N SER A 148 -0.54 -13.34 -3.77
CA SER A 148 -1.61 -14.29 -4.08
C SER A 148 -1.50 -14.84 -5.50
N LYS A 149 -1.57 -16.17 -5.62
CA LYS A 149 -1.59 -16.88 -6.91
C LYS A 149 -2.71 -16.38 -7.83
N ARG A 150 -3.87 -16.02 -7.27
CA ARG A 150 -5.01 -15.49 -8.05
C ARG A 150 -4.67 -14.14 -8.69
N VAL A 151 -4.00 -13.28 -7.93
CA VAL A 151 -3.60 -11.94 -8.38
C VAL A 151 -2.48 -12.03 -9.41
N ILE A 152 -1.46 -12.86 -9.16
CA ILE A 152 -0.39 -13.17 -10.10
C ILE A 152 -0.96 -13.68 -11.43
N SER A 153 -1.88 -14.64 -11.40
CA SER A 153 -2.55 -15.16 -12.60
C SER A 153 -3.31 -14.06 -13.35
N PHE A 154 -3.97 -13.14 -12.63
CA PHE A 154 -4.66 -12.01 -13.25
C PHE A 154 -3.71 -11.05 -13.99
N ILE A 155 -2.50 -10.83 -13.44
CA ILE A 155 -1.45 -10.00 -14.06
C ILE A 155 -0.90 -10.67 -15.33
N GLU A 156 -0.73 -11.99 -15.33
CA GLU A 156 -0.06 -12.76 -16.40
C GLU A 156 -0.98 -13.15 -17.58
N LYS A 157 -2.30 -13.25 -17.36
CA LYS A 157 -3.30 -13.58 -18.40
C LYS A 157 -3.16 -12.87 -19.75
N PRO A 158 -2.89 -11.55 -19.84
CA PRO A 158 -2.76 -10.86 -21.13
C PRO A 158 -1.45 -11.21 -21.86
N LYS A 159 -0.33 -11.37 -21.13
CA LYS A 159 0.97 -11.75 -21.70
C LYS A 159 0.88 -13.09 -22.44
N LEU A 160 0.22 -14.07 -21.82
CA LEU A 160 -0.05 -15.37 -22.44
C LEU A 160 -0.90 -15.30 -23.72
N LYS A 161 -1.86 -14.36 -23.80
CA LYS A 161 -2.70 -14.17 -24.99
C LYS A 161 -1.94 -13.52 -26.14
N GLU A 162 -1.04 -12.58 -25.84
CA GLU A 162 -0.19 -11.93 -26.85
C GLU A 162 0.84 -12.91 -27.42
N ASP A 163 1.51 -13.69 -26.55
CA ASP A 163 2.44 -14.74 -26.97
C ASP A 163 1.76 -15.81 -27.84
N ALA A 164 0.53 -16.19 -27.49
CA ALA A 164 -0.26 -17.15 -28.26
C ALA A 164 -0.70 -16.62 -29.64
N ARG A 165 -0.95 -15.30 -29.76
CA ARG A 165 -1.28 -14.66 -31.05
C ARG A 165 -0.04 -14.45 -31.91
N GLY A 166 1.11 -14.07 -31.32
CA GLY A 166 2.38 -13.91 -32.03
C GLY A 166 2.92 -15.21 -32.62
N LYS A 167 2.60 -16.36 -32.03
CA LYS A 167 2.96 -17.68 -32.56
C LYS A 167 2.08 -18.14 -33.74
N LYS A 168 0.90 -17.56 -33.96
CA LYS A 168 0.08 -17.82 -35.16
C LYS A 168 0.57 -16.97 -36.33
N LYS A 169 1.74 -17.30 -36.90
CA LYS A 169 2.11 -16.79 -38.23
C LYS A 169 1.08 -17.31 -39.26
N PRO A 170 0.63 -16.50 -40.23
CA PRO A 170 -0.28 -16.95 -41.26
C PRO A 170 0.39 -18.07 -42.04
N LYS A 171 -0.27 -19.23 -42.10
CA LYS A 171 0.06 -20.31 -43.03
C LYS A 171 -0.08 -19.68 -44.42
N ARG A 172 1.04 -19.31 -45.06
CA ARG A 172 1.04 -18.93 -46.47
C ARG A 172 0.58 -20.16 -47.24
N THR A 173 -0.69 -20.21 -47.60
CA THR A 173 -1.20 -21.08 -48.65
C THR A 173 -0.52 -20.65 -49.93
N ARG A 174 0.23 -21.57 -50.52
CA ARG A 174 0.82 -21.43 -51.85
C ARG A 174 0.16 -22.46 -52.74
#